data_AF-A0A0J9X4P0-F1
#
_entry.id   AF-A0A0J9X4P0-F1
#
_cell.length_a   1.000
_cell.length_b   1.000
_cell.length_c   1.000
_cell.angle_alpha   90.00
_cell.angle_beta   90.00
_cell.angle_gamma   90.00
#
_symmetry.space_group_name_H-M   'P 1'
#
loop_
_entity.id
_entity.type
_entity.pdbx_description
1 polymer ?
#
loop_
_entity_poly.entity_id
_entity_poly.type
_entity_poly.pdbx_seq_one_letter_code
_entity_poly.pdbx_strand_id
1 'polypeptide(L)'
;MADKKESANDEKMLFSVNARWIALLHTVLGGYGLVVAFVIGVALHFKDLVENELFKYPQEWFPELTLVIGKFFPERAFFQIICAIAAGVRLSLVVIWFMLTKSATSRVPMMVCIAGLLRTAALGGLVYVPVVDDHDTHDLFLTIYLMFTMAWFFGIIHLSDRKSQSRVYRKRVLRWYFVLLIPLVHYFTQHRFYQVPGALSKYSFFEYVFVALDLLFDLVGVVEFEGVEVRVYKGGPDDGLARPAKKFFV
;
A
#
# COMPACT_ATOMS: atom_id res chain seq x y z
N MET A 1 -31.51 -53.38 10.28
CA MET A 1 -30.24 -53.55 11.02
C MET A 1 -29.11 -53.00 10.16
N ALA A 2 -28.26 -52.16 10.76
CA ALA A 2 -27.00 -51.61 10.22
C ALA A 2 -27.09 -50.47 9.19
N ASP A 3 -27.49 -49.33 9.74
CA ASP A 3 -26.98 -47.99 9.43
C ASP A 3 -25.44 -47.98 9.31
N LYS A 4 -24.89 -47.59 8.16
CA LYS A 4 -23.43 -47.46 7.94
C LYS A 4 -23.11 -45.97 7.88
N LYS A 5 -22.83 -45.42 9.06
CA LYS A 5 -22.29 -44.08 9.32
C LYS A 5 -21.32 -43.63 8.23
N GLU A 6 -21.76 -42.60 7.53
CA GLU A 6 -20.93 -41.65 6.79
C GLU A 6 -19.94 -41.05 7.79
N SER A 7 -18.67 -41.49 7.80
CA SER A 7 -17.62 -40.76 8.52
C SER A 7 -17.26 -39.54 7.68
N ALA A 8 -18.12 -38.54 7.71
CA ALA A 8 -17.72 -37.18 7.38
C ALA A 8 -16.58 -36.83 8.34
N ASN A 9 -15.39 -36.68 7.80
CA ASN A 9 -14.29 -36.07 8.52
C ASN A 9 -14.75 -34.65 8.83
N ASP A 10 -15.20 -34.40 10.06
CA ASP A 10 -15.75 -33.12 10.50
C ASP A 10 -14.63 -32.07 10.53
N GLU A 11 -14.25 -31.56 9.35
CA GLU A 11 -13.45 -30.35 9.21
C GLU A 11 -14.29 -29.17 9.73
N LYS A 12 -14.23 -28.96 11.04
CA LYS A 12 -14.96 -27.87 11.69
C LYS A 12 -14.38 -26.54 11.22
N MET A 13 -15.13 -25.80 10.41
CA MET A 13 -14.83 -24.42 10.04
C MET A 13 -14.75 -23.57 11.31
N LEU A 14 -13.61 -22.92 11.54
CA LEU A 14 -13.37 -22.07 12.69
C LEU A 14 -13.88 -20.65 12.46
N PHE A 15 -13.57 -20.05 11.30
CA PHE A 15 -14.10 -18.75 10.89
C PHE A 15 -14.02 -18.55 9.37
N SER A 16 -14.87 -17.65 8.85
CA SER A 16 -14.84 -17.15 7.47
C SER A 16 -14.84 -15.62 7.49
N VAL A 17 -13.99 -15.00 6.68
CA VAL A 17 -13.94 -13.54 6.51
C VAL A 17 -13.86 -13.18 5.04
N ASN A 18 -14.60 -12.16 4.64
CA ASN A 18 -14.56 -11.65 3.27
C ASN A 18 -13.26 -10.87 3.03
N ALA A 19 -12.54 -11.18 1.95
CA ALA A 19 -11.25 -10.57 1.64
C ALA A 19 -11.35 -9.07 1.32
N ARG A 20 -12.54 -8.53 1.03
CA ARG A 20 -12.76 -7.08 0.85
C ARG A 20 -12.32 -6.28 2.07
N TRP A 21 -12.46 -6.85 3.27
CA TRP A 21 -12.06 -6.18 4.51
C TRP A 21 -10.55 -5.97 4.60
N ILE A 22 -9.76 -6.83 3.96
CA ILE A 22 -8.30 -6.70 3.94
C ILE A 22 -7.90 -5.49 3.08
N ALA A 23 -8.51 -5.36 1.89
CA ALA A 23 -8.29 -4.18 1.04
C ALA A 23 -8.74 -2.89 1.74
N LEU A 24 -9.94 -2.90 2.35
CA LEU A 24 -10.45 -1.73 3.07
C LEU A 24 -9.56 -1.36 4.26
N LEU A 25 -9.18 -2.34 5.08
CA LEU A 25 -8.36 -2.12 6.28
C LEU A 25 -6.98 -1.58 5.91
N HIS A 26 -6.36 -2.09 4.85
CA HIS A 26 -5.07 -1.57 4.35
C HIS A 26 -5.20 -0.10 3.94
N THR A 27 -6.20 0.24 3.13
CA THR A 27 -6.43 1.63 2.70
C THR A 27 -6.72 2.54 3.88
N VAL A 28 -7.60 2.12 4.81
CA VAL A 28 -7.99 2.92 5.97
C VAL A 28 -6.80 3.13 6.90
N LEU A 29 -6.02 2.09 7.21
CA LEU A 29 -4.84 2.24 8.07
C LEU A 29 -3.78 3.14 7.43
N GLY A 30 -3.51 2.97 6.13
CA GLY A 30 -2.55 3.82 5.41
C GLY A 30 -2.99 5.29 5.40
N GLY A 31 -4.25 5.57 5.08
CA GLY A 31 -4.80 6.92 5.10
C GLY A 31 -4.86 7.50 6.52
N TYR A 32 -5.26 6.70 7.50
CA TYR A 32 -5.33 7.10 8.90
C TYR A 32 -3.96 7.47 9.45
N GLY A 33 -2.92 6.68 9.18
CA GLY A 33 -1.56 6.98 9.56
C GLY A 33 -1.12 8.35 9.03
N LEU A 34 -1.35 8.61 7.75
CA LEU A 34 -0.99 9.87 7.11
C LEU A 34 -1.74 11.06 7.72
N VAL A 35 -3.06 10.93 7.93
CA VAL A 35 -3.89 11.98 8.51
C VAL A 35 -3.49 12.28 9.96
N VAL A 36 -3.24 11.25 10.77
CA VAL A 36 -2.79 11.41 12.16
C VAL A 36 -1.45 12.14 12.21
N ALA A 37 -0.48 11.69 11.40
CA ALA A 37 0.83 12.34 11.34
C ALA A 37 0.70 13.81 10.90
N PHE A 38 -0.10 14.08 9.86
CA PHE A 38 -0.34 15.43 9.36
C PHE A 38 -0.98 16.33 10.42
N VAL A 39 -2.04 15.87 11.09
CA VAL A 39 -2.76 16.67 12.10
C VAL A 39 -1.86 16.97 13.30
N ILE A 40 -1.13 15.98 13.80
CA ILE A 40 -0.20 16.16 14.91
C ILE A 40 0.94 17.09 14.51
N GLY A 41 1.52 16.89 13.33
CA GLY A 41 2.62 17.71 12.81
C GLY A 41 2.21 19.17 12.62
N VAL A 42 1.05 19.43 12.00
CA VAL A 42 0.52 20.80 11.87
C VAL A 42 0.19 21.42 13.24
N ALA A 43 -0.26 20.62 14.21
CA ALA A 43 -0.56 21.15 15.54
C ALA A 43 0.70 21.54 16.34
N LEU A 44 1.81 20.81 16.17
CA LEU A 44 3.00 20.93 17.02
C LEU A 44 4.19 21.60 16.32
N HIS A 45 4.42 21.30 15.05
CA HIS A 45 5.66 21.63 14.33
C HIS A 45 5.41 22.31 12.97
N PHE A 46 4.24 22.95 12.77
CA PHE A 46 3.86 23.50 11.46
C PHE A 46 4.95 24.37 10.80
N LYS A 47 5.54 25.32 11.54
CA LYS A 47 6.53 26.25 10.98
C LYS A 47 7.80 25.52 10.51
N ASP A 48 8.21 24.48 11.23
CA ASP A 48 9.40 23.70 10.92
C ASP A 48 9.16 22.67 9.81
N LEU A 49 7.90 22.31 9.57
CA LEU A 49 7.48 21.39 8.51
C LEU A 49 7.27 22.08 7.15
N VAL A 50 7.09 23.41 7.15
CA VAL A 50 6.98 24.21 5.92
C VAL A 50 8.28 24.93 5.56
N GLU A 51 9.31 24.86 6.41
CA GLU A 51 10.59 25.53 6.18
C GLU A 51 11.48 24.75 5.21
N ASN A 52 12.10 25.46 4.26
CA ASN A 52 13.22 24.98 3.46
C ASN A 52 14.48 25.84 3.66
N GLU A 53 15.56 25.50 2.94
CA GLU A 53 16.86 26.18 3.08
C GLU A 53 16.81 27.71 2.87
N LEU A 54 15.87 28.21 2.08
CA LEU A 54 15.82 29.62 1.65
C LEU A 54 14.53 30.36 2.06
N PHE A 55 13.43 29.64 2.21
CA PHE A 55 12.10 30.19 2.42
C PHE A 55 11.43 29.53 3.62
N LYS A 56 10.68 30.34 4.35
CA LYS A 56 9.90 29.95 5.53
C LYS A 56 8.45 30.35 5.32
N TYR A 57 7.63 30.13 6.34
CA TYR A 57 6.31 30.75 6.41
C TYR A 57 6.43 32.28 6.39
N PRO A 58 5.65 33.03 5.58
CA PRO A 58 4.45 32.60 4.85
C PRO A 58 4.63 32.21 3.37
N GLN A 59 5.85 32.29 2.82
CA GLN A 59 6.11 31.91 1.42
C GLN A 59 5.84 30.43 1.21
N GLU A 60 6.31 29.62 2.14
CA GLU A 60 5.95 28.21 2.25
C GLU A 60 4.85 28.03 3.30
N TRP A 61 3.79 27.33 2.91
CA TRP A 61 2.52 27.27 3.63
C TRP A 61 1.95 25.86 3.73
N PHE A 62 2.49 24.89 2.98
CA PHE A 62 2.03 23.49 3.03
C PHE A 62 3.13 22.55 3.51
N PRO A 63 2.88 21.73 4.55
CA PRO A 63 3.90 20.84 5.13
C PRO A 63 4.47 19.84 4.14
N GLU A 64 5.77 19.64 4.16
CA GLU A 64 6.43 18.58 3.38
C GLU A 64 6.10 17.19 3.92
N LEU A 65 5.79 16.25 3.03
CA LEU A 65 5.36 14.90 3.41
C LEU A 65 6.46 14.15 4.18
N THR A 66 7.67 14.15 3.62
CA THR A 66 8.85 13.46 4.16
C THR A 66 9.19 13.94 5.58
N LEU A 67 9.04 15.24 5.84
CA LEU A 67 9.28 15.83 7.16
C LEU A 67 8.18 15.45 8.15
N VAL A 68 6.91 15.50 7.74
CA VAL A 68 5.76 15.12 8.59
C VAL A 68 5.88 13.69 9.08
N ILE A 69 6.30 12.76 8.22
CA ILE A 69 6.38 11.34 8.57
C ILE A 69 7.72 10.94 9.20
N GLY A 70 8.73 11.81 9.14
CA GLY A 70 10.12 11.41 9.36
C GLY A 70 10.94 12.25 10.33
N LYS A 71 10.59 13.53 10.54
CA LYS A 71 11.47 14.47 11.27
C LYS A 71 11.19 14.54 12.76
N PHE A 72 9.95 14.80 13.15
CA PHE A 72 9.62 15.18 14.53
C PHE A 72 8.83 14.11 15.28
N PHE A 73 9.06 14.05 16.60
CA PHE A 73 8.23 13.32 17.55
C PHE A 73 7.11 14.26 18.05
N PRO A 74 5.85 13.79 18.21
CA PRO A 74 5.40 12.40 18.17
C PRO A 74 4.81 11.91 16.85
N GLU A 75 4.58 12.77 15.86
CA GLU A 75 3.93 12.39 14.58
C GLU A 75 4.65 11.26 13.85
N ARG A 76 5.99 11.27 13.78
CA ARG A 76 6.81 10.17 13.23
C ARG A 76 6.49 8.85 13.91
N ALA A 77 6.44 8.83 15.24
CA ALA A 77 6.23 7.60 16.01
C ALA A 77 4.83 7.02 15.78
N PHE A 78 3.80 7.87 15.78
CA PHE A 78 2.44 7.43 15.45
C PHE A 78 2.36 6.87 14.04
N PHE A 79 2.95 7.55 13.06
CA PHE A 79 2.99 7.08 11.68
C PHE A 79 3.66 5.72 11.55
N GLN A 80 4.85 5.55 12.14
CA GLN A 80 5.62 4.31 12.11
C GLN A 80 4.84 3.14 12.73
N ILE A 81 4.17 3.34 13.87
CA ILE A 81 3.38 2.29 14.53
C ILE A 81 2.21 1.87 13.63
N ILE A 82 1.48 2.84 13.07
CA ILE A 82 0.33 2.56 12.19
C ILE A 82 0.79 1.84 10.92
N CYS A 83 1.92 2.25 10.33
CA CYS A 83 2.54 1.57 9.19
C CYS A 83 2.96 0.14 9.51
N ALA A 84 3.48 -0.13 10.72
CA ALA A 84 3.82 -1.48 11.16
C ALA A 84 2.60 -2.41 11.14
N ILE A 85 1.47 -1.92 11.65
CA ILE A 85 0.20 -2.65 11.67
C ILE A 85 -0.33 -2.83 10.24
N ALA A 86 -0.30 -1.77 9.42
CA ALA A 86 -0.74 -1.80 8.03
C ALA A 86 0.09 -2.76 7.17
N ALA A 87 1.38 -2.95 7.47
CA ALA A 87 2.27 -3.84 6.71
C ALA A 87 1.76 -5.28 6.69
N GLY A 88 1.26 -5.81 7.81
CA GLY A 88 0.68 -7.16 7.85
C GLY A 88 -0.55 -7.31 6.95
N VAL A 89 -1.40 -6.29 6.92
CA VAL A 89 -2.60 -6.25 6.07
C VAL A 89 -2.20 -6.15 4.59
N ARG A 90 -1.22 -5.31 4.27
CA ARG A 90 -0.67 -5.15 2.91
C ARG A 90 -0.05 -6.44 2.38
N LEU A 91 0.74 -7.15 3.20
CA LEU A 91 1.29 -8.46 2.83
C LEU A 91 0.18 -9.48 2.56
N SER A 92 -0.87 -9.49 3.39
CA SER A 92 -2.03 -10.35 3.18
C SER A 92 -2.73 -10.05 1.85
N LEU A 93 -2.86 -8.78 1.47
CA LEU A 93 -3.40 -8.34 0.18
C LEU A 93 -2.56 -8.88 -0.99
N VAL A 94 -1.23 -8.83 -0.90
CA VAL A 94 -0.32 -9.36 -1.92
C VAL A 94 -0.49 -10.88 -2.07
N VAL A 95 -0.57 -11.61 -0.96
CA VAL A 95 -0.76 -13.07 -0.97
C VAL A 95 -2.11 -13.45 -1.57
N ILE A 96 -3.20 -12.77 -1.20
CA ILE A 96 -4.53 -13.03 -1.77
C ILE A 96 -4.52 -12.80 -3.28
N TRP A 97 -3.93 -11.70 -3.74
CA TRP A 97 -3.77 -11.42 -5.17
C TRP A 97 -3.02 -12.52 -5.91
N PHE A 98 -1.90 -12.98 -5.33
CA PHE A 98 -1.13 -14.07 -5.91
C PHE A 98 -1.96 -15.34 -6.01
N MET A 99 -2.68 -15.73 -4.95
CA MET A 99 -3.49 -16.95 -4.92
C MET A 99 -4.64 -16.91 -5.92
N LEU A 100 -5.31 -15.77 -6.08
CA LEU A 100 -6.41 -15.59 -7.03
C LEU A 100 -5.97 -15.61 -8.49
N THR A 101 -4.76 -15.17 -8.77
CA THR A 101 -4.28 -14.99 -10.16
C THR A 101 -3.29 -16.06 -10.61
N LYS A 102 -2.82 -16.92 -9.68
CA LYS A 102 -1.88 -17.99 -9.96
C LYS A 102 -2.42 -18.89 -11.07
N SER A 103 -1.63 -19.04 -12.13
CA SER A 103 -1.90 -19.93 -13.24
C SER A 103 -0.63 -20.73 -13.57
N ALA A 104 -0.78 -21.99 -14.00
CA ALA A 104 0.34 -22.82 -14.43
C ALA A 104 1.03 -22.29 -15.71
N THR A 105 0.34 -21.46 -16.49
CA THR A 105 0.81 -21.01 -17.81
C THR A 105 1.47 -19.63 -17.80
N SER A 106 1.33 -18.85 -16.72
CA SER A 106 1.80 -17.47 -16.67
C SER A 106 2.66 -17.21 -15.43
N ARG A 107 3.80 -16.53 -15.64
CA ARG A 107 4.69 -16.07 -14.56
C ARG A 107 4.31 -14.68 -14.04
N VAL A 108 3.37 -13.99 -14.68
CA VAL A 108 2.94 -12.63 -14.30
C VAL A 108 2.46 -12.56 -12.84
N PRO A 109 1.62 -13.49 -12.33
CA PRO A 109 1.21 -13.48 -10.92
C PRO A 109 2.39 -13.51 -9.95
N MET A 110 3.42 -14.31 -10.25
CA MET A 110 4.62 -14.40 -9.43
C MET A 110 5.43 -13.10 -9.46
N MET A 111 5.60 -12.49 -10.63
CA MET A 111 6.27 -11.20 -10.76
C MET A 111 5.55 -10.10 -9.98
N VAL A 112 4.21 -10.09 -10.03
CA VAL A 112 3.37 -9.14 -9.28
C VAL A 112 3.48 -9.38 -7.78
N CYS A 113 3.49 -10.63 -7.34
CA CYS A 113 3.73 -10.98 -5.94
C CYS A 113 5.08 -10.44 -5.45
N ILE A 114 6.16 -10.71 -6.19
CA ILE A 114 7.51 -10.22 -5.87
C ILE A 114 7.52 -8.69 -5.82
N ALA A 115 6.93 -8.01 -6.81
CA ALA A 115 6.81 -6.55 -6.81
C ALA A 115 6.02 -6.04 -5.59
N GLY A 116 4.95 -6.72 -5.20
CA GLY A 116 4.15 -6.44 -4.01
C GLY A 116 4.95 -6.58 -2.70
N LEU A 117 5.78 -7.60 -2.60
CA LEU A 117 6.66 -7.81 -1.44
C LEU A 117 7.75 -6.73 -1.39
N LEU A 118 8.43 -6.48 -2.51
CA LEU A 118 9.52 -5.50 -2.59
C LEU A 118 9.02 -4.08 -2.37
N ARG A 119 7.86 -3.69 -2.91
CA ARG A 119 7.26 -2.38 -2.61
C ARG A 119 6.89 -2.24 -1.14
N THR A 120 6.49 -3.33 -0.48
CA THR A 120 6.13 -3.30 0.95
C THR A 120 7.37 -3.18 1.83
N ALA A 121 8.44 -3.92 1.50
CA ALA A 121 9.72 -3.80 2.19
C ALA A 121 10.35 -2.41 1.99
N ALA A 122 10.32 -1.88 0.77
CA ALA A 122 10.85 -0.55 0.46
C ALA A 122 10.08 0.58 1.16
N LEU A 123 8.75 0.45 1.28
CA LEU A 123 7.96 1.38 2.09
C LEU A 123 8.37 1.32 3.57
N GLY A 124 8.63 0.12 4.10
CA GLY A 124 9.20 -0.02 5.46
C GLY A 124 10.55 0.69 5.58
N GLY A 125 11.45 0.50 4.62
CA GLY A 125 12.73 1.20 4.56
C GLY A 125 12.56 2.72 4.59
N LEU A 126 11.66 3.25 3.76
CA LEU A 126 11.33 4.69 3.71
C LEU A 126 10.82 5.23 5.07
N VAL A 127 9.95 4.47 5.73
CA VAL A 127 9.29 4.86 6.98
C VAL A 127 10.23 4.78 8.19
N TYR A 128 11.13 3.80 8.21
CA TYR A 128 12.02 3.53 9.35
C TYR A 128 13.44 4.08 9.17
N VAL A 129 13.83 4.44 7.95
CA VAL A 129 15.04 5.21 7.63
C VAL A 129 14.61 6.55 7.04
N PRO A 130 14.20 7.52 7.88
CA PRO A 130 13.77 8.82 7.39
C PRO A 130 14.92 9.61 6.78
N VAL A 131 14.54 10.60 5.98
CA VAL A 131 15.47 11.53 5.32
C VAL A 131 16.40 12.27 6.29
N VAL A 132 15.96 12.48 7.54
CA VAL A 132 16.78 13.15 8.58
C VAL A 132 17.87 12.26 9.16
N ASP A 133 17.71 10.94 9.07
CA ASP A 133 18.67 9.97 9.60
C ASP A 133 19.71 9.61 8.52
N ASP A 134 19.26 9.32 7.28
CA ASP A 134 20.13 9.11 6.11
C ASP A 134 19.36 9.40 4.80
N HIS A 135 19.72 10.51 4.15
CA HIS A 135 19.06 10.97 2.93
C HIS A 135 19.28 10.04 1.75
N ASP A 136 20.48 9.47 1.58
CA ASP A 136 20.82 8.65 0.40
C ASP A 136 20.09 7.31 0.47
N THR A 137 20.06 6.70 1.66
CA THR A 137 19.33 5.44 1.88
C THR A 137 17.82 5.64 1.77
N HIS A 138 17.29 6.75 2.30
CA HIS A 138 15.88 7.10 2.16
C HIS A 138 15.47 7.19 0.67
N ASP A 139 16.25 7.91 -0.13
CA ASP A 139 15.97 8.11 -1.56
C ASP A 139 16.12 6.83 -2.38
N LEU A 140 17.06 5.95 -2.00
CA LEU A 140 17.17 4.61 -2.57
C LEU A 140 15.89 3.80 -2.32
N PHE A 141 15.38 3.79 -1.08
CA PHE A 141 14.13 3.11 -0.75
C PHE A 141 12.92 3.73 -1.46
N LEU A 142 12.85 5.05 -1.56
CA LEU A 142 11.81 5.75 -2.33
C LEU A 142 11.83 5.32 -3.79
N THR A 143 13.01 5.29 -4.42
CA THR A 143 13.18 4.88 -5.82
C THR A 143 12.74 3.44 -6.05
N ILE A 144 13.18 2.52 -5.18
CA ILE A 144 12.79 1.11 -5.21
C ILE A 144 11.26 0.98 -5.04
N TYR A 145 10.68 1.70 -4.08
CA TYR A 145 9.25 1.70 -3.82
C TYR A 145 8.45 2.18 -5.03
N LEU A 146 8.85 3.28 -5.67
CA LEU A 146 8.17 3.83 -6.86
C LEU A 146 8.26 2.87 -8.04
N MET A 147 9.44 2.30 -8.29
CA MET A 147 9.66 1.34 -9.38
C MET A 147 8.77 0.10 -9.23
N PHE A 148 8.75 -0.52 -8.03
CA PHE A 148 7.92 -1.69 -7.79
C PHE A 148 6.43 -1.35 -7.65
N THR A 149 6.08 -0.13 -7.28
CA THR A 149 4.70 0.36 -7.34
C THR A 149 4.19 0.46 -8.77
N MET A 150 5.02 0.91 -9.71
CA MET A 150 4.64 0.87 -11.14
C MET A 150 4.49 -0.56 -11.64
N ALA A 151 5.44 -1.45 -11.32
CA ALA A 151 5.32 -2.87 -11.67
C ALA A 151 4.04 -3.51 -11.10
N TRP A 152 3.70 -3.17 -9.85
CA TRP A 152 2.44 -3.56 -9.21
C TRP A 152 1.22 -3.03 -9.97
N PHE A 153 1.17 -1.74 -10.30
CA PHE A 153 0.02 -1.16 -11.00
C PHE A 153 -0.23 -1.80 -12.36
N PHE A 154 0.80 -1.91 -13.20
CA PHE A 154 0.68 -2.54 -14.51
C PHE A 154 0.32 -4.01 -14.40
N GLY A 155 0.97 -4.73 -13.49
CA GLY A 155 0.73 -6.14 -13.26
C GLY A 155 -0.70 -6.44 -12.80
N ILE A 156 -1.20 -5.68 -11.82
CA ILE A 156 -2.57 -5.83 -11.34
C ILE A 156 -3.58 -5.47 -12.43
N ILE A 157 -3.40 -4.39 -13.20
CA ILE A 157 -4.29 -4.06 -14.33
C ILE A 157 -4.27 -5.14 -15.42
N HIS A 158 -3.13 -5.80 -15.62
CA HIS A 158 -3.00 -6.89 -16.58
C HIS A 158 -3.75 -8.14 -16.11
N LEU A 159 -3.64 -8.47 -14.83
CA LEU A 159 -4.30 -9.64 -14.21
C LEU A 159 -5.79 -9.41 -13.92
N SER A 160 -6.24 -8.16 -13.78
CA SER A 160 -7.65 -7.81 -13.57
C SER A 160 -8.50 -8.26 -14.76
N ASP A 161 -9.69 -8.80 -14.50
CA ASP A 161 -10.61 -9.19 -15.56
C ASP A 161 -10.92 -8.02 -16.50
N ARG A 162 -10.92 -8.30 -17.82
CA ARG A 162 -11.06 -7.29 -18.86
C ARG A 162 -12.41 -6.58 -18.82
N LYS A 163 -13.46 -7.26 -18.34
CA LYS A 163 -14.83 -6.74 -18.26
C LYS A 163 -15.16 -6.11 -16.90
N SER A 164 -14.25 -6.16 -15.92
CA SER A 164 -14.54 -5.63 -14.58
C SER A 164 -14.51 -4.10 -14.55
N GLN A 165 -15.43 -3.51 -13.77
CA GLN A 165 -15.42 -2.07 -13.48
C GLN A 165 -14.15 -1.67 -12.72
N SER A 166 -13.62 -2.57 -11.88
CA SER A 166 -12.39 -2.38 -11.11
C SER A 166 -11.19 -2.08 -12.00
N ARG A 167 -11.08 -2.76 -13.14
CA ARG A 167 -10.02 -2.49 -14.13
C ARG A 167 -10.14 -1.10 -14.73
N VAL A 168 -11.37 -0.62 -14.97
CA VAL A 168 -11.62 0.74 -15.49
C VAL A 168 -11.19 1.79 -14.45
N TYR A 169 -11.53 1.58 -13.18
CA TYR A 169 -11.09 2.48 -12.10
C TYR A 169 -9.58 2.51 -11.92
N ARG A 170 -8.89 1.36 -11.91
CA ARG A 170 -7.42 1.31 -11.86
C ARG A 170 -6.75 2.02 -13.03
N LYS A 171 -7.27 1.86 -14.24
CA LYS A 171 -6.78 2.61 -15.42
C LYS A 171 -7.03 4.11 -15.29
N ARG A 172 -8.12 4.55 -14.65
CA ARG A 172 -8.36 5.97 -14.36
C ARG A 172 -7.33 6.49 -13.35
N VAL A 173 -7.11 5.77 -12.25
CA VAL A 173 -6.11 6.13 -11.23
C VAL A 173 -4.71 6.20 -11.84
N LEU A 174 -4.32 5.20 -12.64
CA LEU A 174 -3.02 5.21 -13.33
C LEU A 174 -2.88 6.39 -14.31
N ARG A 175 -3.94 6.75 -15.05
CA ARG A 175 -3.92 7.94 -15.90
C ARG A 175 -3.72 9.22 -15.08
N TRP A 176 -4.42 9.35 -13.96
CA TRP A 176 -4.23 10.48 -13.05
C TRP A 176 -2.83 10.54 -12.48
N TYR A 177 -2.25 9.38 -12.13
CA TYR A 177 -0.86 9.28 -11.68
C TYR A 177 0.11 9.90 -12.69
N PHE A 178 0.00 9.56 -13.98
CA PHE A 178 0.85 10.14 -15.03
C PHE A 178 0.56 11.63 -15.31
N VAL A 179 -0.71 12.04 -15.29
CA VAL A 179 -1.07 13.45 -15.50
C VAL A 179 -0.51 14.33 -14.39
N LEU A 180 -0.63 13.89 -13.13
CA LEU A 180 -0.17 14.64 -11.96
C LEU A 180 1.34 14.53 -11.74
N LEU A 181 2.01 13.58 -12.42
CA LEU A 181 3.48 13.51 -12.43
C LEU A 181 4.09 14.76 -13.08
N ILE A 182 3.42 15.33 -14.08
CA ILE A 182 3.87 16.55 -14.78
C ILE A 182 4.02 17.72 -13.80
N PRO A 183 2.98 18.16 -13.06
CA PRO A 183 3.13 19.24 -12.09
C PRO A 183 4.05 18.84 -10.92
N LEU A 184 4.06 17.58 -10.47
CA LEU A 184 4.97 17.13 -9.41
C LEU A 184 6.44 17.38 -9.80
N VAL A 185 6.87 16.90 -10.98
CA VAL A 185 8.25 17.09 -11.48
C VAL A 185 8.54 18.57 -11.75
N HIS A 186 7.56 19.31 -12.26
CA HIS A 186 7.71 20.75 -12.47
C HIS A 186 8.01 21.47 -11.15
N TYR A 187 7.18 21.29 -10.11
CA TYR A 187 7.38 21.96 -8.82
C TYR A 187 8.59 21.45 -8.06
N PHE A 188 8.93 20.15 -8.18
CA PHE A 188 10.20 19.62 -7.68
C PHE A 188 11.39 20.38 -8.28
N THR A 189 11.39 20.58 -9.60
CA THR A 189 12.45 21.29 -10.30
C THR A 189 12.52 22.77 -9.88
N GLN A 190 11.36 23.42 -9.75
CA GLN A 190 11.26 24.81 -9.28
C GLN A 190 11.75 24.98 -7.85
N HIS A 191 11.50 24.02 -6.98
CA HIS A 191 11.98 24.01 -5.61
C HIS A 191 13.49 23.74 -5.54
N ARG A 192 13.96 22.65 -6.19
CA ARG A 192 15.32 22.15 -6.04
C ARG A 192 16.37 22.94 -6.81
N PHE A 193 16.07 23.36 -8.04
CA PHE A 193 17.05 23.99 -8.93
C PHE A 193 16.84 25.49 -9.08
N TYR A 194 15.58 25.94 -9.22
CA TYR A 194 15.27 27.36 -9.43
C TYR A 194 14.98 28.11 -8.12
N GLN A 195 14.77 27.39 -7.02
CA GLN A 195 14.56 27.94 -5.69
C GLN A 195 13.48 29.04 -5.69
N VAL A 196 12.32 28.74 -6.25
CA VAL A 196 11.19 29.67 -6.34
C VAL A 196 10.37 29.63 -5.04
N PRO A 197 9.98 30.79 -4.46
CA PRO A 197 9.18 30.81 -3.24
C PRO A 197 7.81 30.15 -3.43
N GLY A 198 7.42 29.29 -2.49
CA GLY A 198 6.16 28.56 -2.50
C GLY A 198 6.15 27.35 -3.44
N ALA A 199 7.29 27.03 -4.06
CA ALA A 199 7.41 25.84 -4.90
C ALA A 199 7.44 24.56 -4.08
N LEU A 200 8.06 24.58 -2.88
CA LEU A 200 8.06 23.42 -1.98
C LEU A 200 6.63 23.07 -1.60
N SER A 201 5.84 24.03 -1.13
CA SER A 201 4.46 23.79 -0.69
C SER A 201 3.59 23.17 -1.79
N LYS A 202 3.75 23.64 -3.04
CA LYS A 202 3.05 23.08 -4.20
C LYS A 202 3.52 21.68 -4.52
N TYR A 203 4.85 21.45 -4.49
CA TYR A 203 5.43 20.12 -4.66
C TYR A 203 4.90 19.15 -3.60
N SER A 204 5.00 19.53 -2.32
CA SER A 204 4.51 18.77 -1.17
C SER A 204 3.05 18.40 -1.34
N PHE A 205 2.17 19.32 -1.74
CA PHE A 205 0.76 19.01 -2.02
C PHE A 205 0.59 17.85 -3.00
N PHE A 206 1.36 17.82 -4.10
CA PHE A 206 1.31 16.71 -5.05
C PHE A 206 1.87 15.40 -4.45
N GLU A 207 2.86 15.43 -3.55
CA GLU A 207 3.30 14.22 -2.84
C GLU A 207 2.14 13.55 -2.08
N TYR A 208 1.36 14.33 -1.32
CA TYR A 208 0.18 13.80 -0.63
C TYR A 208 -0.86 13.25 -1.61
N VAL A 209 -1.08 13.92 -2.74
CA VAL A 209 -1.99 13.43 -3.79
C VAL A 209 -1.49 12.09 -4.37
N PHE A 210 -0.18 11.93 -4.55
CA PHE A 210 0.41 10.68 -5.04
C PHE A 210 0.23 9.52 -4.06
N VAL A 211 0.44 9.76 -2.77
CA VAL A 211 0.15 8.76 -1.73
C VAL A 211 -1.34 8.41 -1.73
N ALA A 212 -2.23 9.40 -1.84
CA ALA A 212 -3.66 9.15 -1.93
C ALA A 212 -4.02 8.30 -3.16
N LEU A 213 -3.37 8.52 -4.32
CA LEU A 213 -3.57 7.70 -5.51
C LEU A 213 -3.08 6.25 -5.34
N ASP A 214 -1.95 6.00 -4.65
CA ASP A 214 -1.52 4.62 -4.34
C ASP A 214 -2.55 3.91 -3.44
N LEU A 215 -3.02 4.58 -2.39
CA LEU A 215 -4.06 4.04 -1.50
C LEU A 215 -5.38 3.79 -2.22
N LEU A 216 -5.79 4.71 -3.11
CA LEU A 216 -6.99 4.56 -3.93
C LEU A 216 -6.85 3.40 -4.94
N PHE A 217 -5.66 3.18 -5.50
CA PHE A 217 -5.41 2.06 -6.40
C PHE A 217 -5.65 0.71 -5.70
N ASP A 218 -5.13 0.57 -4.48
CA ASP A 218 -5.32 -0.64 -3.66
C ASP A 218 -6.77 -0.76 -3.17
N LEU A 219 -7.45 0.36 -2.86
CA LEU A 219 -8.87 0.38 -2.44
C LEU A 219 -9.81 -0.23 -3.48
N VAL A 220 -9.51 -0.06 -4.78
CA VAL A 220 -10.29 -0.70 -5.86
C VAL A 220 -10.35 -2.22 -5.70
N GLY A 221 -9.39 -2.83 -5.00
CA GLY A 221 -9.41 -4.25 -4.63
C GLY A 221 -10.65 -4.67 -3.82
N VAL A 222 -11.30 -3.76 -3.08
CA VAL A 222 -12.54 -4.06 -2.34
C VAL A 222 -13.62 -4.63 -3.25
N VAL A 223 -13.75 -4.10 -4.47
CA VAL A 223 -14.76 -4.54 -5.45
C VAL A 223 -14.44 -5.93 -6.01
N GLU A 224 -13.16 -6.27 -6.19
CA GLU A 224 -12.78 -7.58 -6.74
C GLU A 224 -12.74 -8.67 -5.68
N PHE A 225 -12.51 -8.30 -4.43
CA PHE A 225 -12.49 -9.21 -3.31
C PHE A 225 -13.88 -9.44 -2.70
N GLU A 226 -14.92 -8.77 -3.20
CA GLU A 226 -16.28 -8.93 -2.70
C GLU A 226 -16.77 -10.39 -2.80
N GLY A 227 -16.39 -11.11 -3.86
CA GLY A 227 -16.71 -12.52 -4.05
C GLY A 227 -15.70 -13.49 -3.42
N VAL A 228 -14.70 -13.01 -2.69
CA VAL A 228 -13.60 -13.83 -2.17
C VAL A 228 -13.73 -13.99 -0.66
N GLU A 229 -13.84 -15.24 -0.21
CA GLU A 229 -13.87 -15.59 1.21
C GLU A 229 -12.60 -16.33 1.63
N VAL A 230 -12.02 -15.90 2.75
CA VAL A 230 -10.93 -16.60 3.44
C VAL A 230 -11.56 -17.43 4.55
N ARG A 231 -11.47 -18.76 4.44
CA ARG A 231 -12.01 -19.72 5.40
C ARG A 231 -10.88 -20.46 6.10
N VAL A 232 -10.98 -20.60 7.42
CA VAL A 232 -10.02 -21.35 8.24
C VAL A 232 -10.72 -22.56 8.85
N TYR A 233 -10.12 -23.73 8.70
CA TYR A 233 -10.60 -25.01 9.21
C TYR A 233 -9.69 -25.52 10.31
N LYS A 234 -10.25 -26.24 11.29
CA LYS A 234 -9.46 -26.93 12.32
C LYS A 234 -8.96 -28.26 11.74
N GLY A 235 -7.64 -28.40 11.59
CA GLY A 235 -7.03 -29.70 11.29
C GLY A 235 -7.25 -30.69 12.44
N GLY A 236 -7.55 -31.95 12.10
CA GLY A 236 -7.72 -33.05 13.04
C GLY A 236 -6.37 -33.55 13.61
N PRO A 237 -6.38 -34.38 14.67
CA PRO A 237 -5.15 -34.91 15.29
C PRO A 237 -4.24 -35.72 14.35
N ASP A 238 -4.79 -36.23 13.24
CA ASP A 238 -4.08 -37.09 12.28
C ASP A 238 -3.57 -36.33 11.03
N ASP A 239 -3.65 -35.01 11.00
CA ASP A 239 -3.22 -34.19 9.85
C ASP A 239 -1.70 -33.93 9.86
N GLY A 240 -0.94 -34.93 10.31
CA GLY A 240 0.52 -34.96 10.24
C GLY A 240 0.97 -34.92 8.79
N LEU A 241 1.47 -33.75 8.35
CA LEU A 241 2.58 -33.61 7.41
C LEU A 241 2.59 -34.52 6.15
N ALA A 242 1.45 -34.91 5.58
CA ALA A 242 1.41 -35.61 4.28
C ALA A 242 0.00 -35.71 3.71
N ARG A 243 -0.48 -34.66 3.03
CA ARG A 243 -1.39 -34.77 1.88
C ARG A 243 -1.49 -33.41 1.19
N PRO A 244 -1.17 -33.29 -0.12
CA PRO A 244 -1.52 -32.10 -0.87
C PRO A 244 -3.04 -32.04 -0.93
N ALA A 245 -3.63 -30.97 -0.39
CA ALA A 245 -5.05 -30.70 -0.48
C ALA A 245 -5.45 -30.60 -1.96
N LYS A 246 -5.78 -31.74 -2.58
CA LYS A 246 -6.51 -31.81 -3.84
C LYS A 246 -7.96 -31.46 -3.53
N LYS A 247 -8.26 -30.17 -3.59
CA LYS A 247 -9.50 -29.55 -4.11
C LYS A 247 -9.55 -28.10 -3.60
N PHE A 248 -8.89 -27.20 -4.32
CA PHE A 248 -9.35 -25.82 -4.39
C PHE A 248 -10.50 -25.81 -5.40
N PHE A 249 -11.73 -25.62 -4.92
CA PHE A 249 -12.84 -25.27 -5.81
C PHE A 249 -12.66 -23.81 -6.23
N VAL A 250 -12.75 -23.60 -7.55
CA VAL A 250 -12.73 -22.31 -8.26
C VAL A 250 -13.91 -21.45 -7.83
#